data_AF-A0A1D6NV87-F1
#
_entry.id   AF-A0A1D6NV87-F1
#
_cell.length_a   1.000
_cell.length_b   1.000
_cell.length_c   1.000
_cell.angle_alpha   90.00
_cell.angle_beta   90.00
_cell.angle_gamma   90.00
#
_symmetry.space_group_name_H-M   'P 1'
#
loop_
_entity.id
_entity.type
_entity.pdbx_description
1 polymer ?
#
loop_
_entity_poly.entity_id
_entity_poly.type
_entity_poly.pdbx_seq_one_letter_code
_entity_poly.pdbx_strand_id
1 'polypeptide(L)'
;MCKSINFAVGWGNEHPVQAQLIGEQGSRFVREELSMDYVYDYMMHLLTEYAGLLRYKPAVPEKAVEICTESVACPAQSLHRDCMMDSMESHVAGFDLCTLPPPFTDEEAKAIADREAEVLRKVEKMED
;
A
#
# COMPACT_ATOMS: atom_id res chain seq x y z
N MET A 1 -19.73 -8.62 -20.56
CA MET A 1 -19.32 -7.56 -19.62
C MET A 1 -20.38 -7.48 -18.52
N CYS A 2 -19.97 -7.42 -17.25
CA CYS A 2 -20.89 -7.48 -16.11
C CYS A 2 -21.78 -6.22 -16.05
N LYS A 3 -23.00 -6.35 -15.49
CA LYS A 3 -23.97 -5.25 -15.36
C LYS A 3 -23.36 -4.04 -14.64
N SER A 4 -22.72 -4.26 -13.49
CA SER A 4 -22.05 -3.22 -12.70
C SER A 4 -20.91 -2.53 -13.46
N ILE A 5 -20.14 -3.27 -14.26
CA ILE A 5 -19.06 -2.69 -15.09
C ILE A 5 -19.66 -1.81 -16.19
N ASN A 6 -20.71 -2.28 -16.89
CA ASN A 6 -21.39 -1.48 -17.90
C ASN A 6 -22.00 -0.20 -17.31
N PHE A 7 -22.60 -0.29 -16.13
CA PHE A 7 -23.14 0.86 -15.41
C PHE A 7 -22.04 1.87 -15.05
N ALA A 8 -20.93 1.42 -14.45
CA ALA A 8 -19.82 2.28 -14.08
C ALA A 8 -19.18 2.98 -15.30
N VAL A 9 -18.99 2.24 -16.40
CA VAL A 9 -18.46 2.79 -17.66
C VAL A 9 -19.43 3.79 -18.28
N GLY A 10 -20.72 3.48 -18.30
CA GLY A 10 -21.78 4.38 -18.78
C GLY A 10 -21.80 5.68 -17.98
N TRP A 11 -21.81 5.57 -16.65
CA TRP A 11 -21.76 6.72 -15.75
C TRP A 11 -20.51 7.58 -15.99
N GLY A 12 -19.33 6.95 -16.13
CA GLY A 12 -18.08 7.67 -16.40
C GLY A 12 -18.09 8.42 -17.73
N ASN A 13 -18.69 7.84 -18.77
CA ASN A 13 -18.83 8.49 -20.08
C ASN A 13 -19.81 9.67 -20.03
N GLU A 14 -20.85 9.61 -19.19
CA GLU A 14 -21.81 10.69 -18.97
C GLU A 14 -21.25 11.80 -18.05
N HIS A 15 -20.26 11.49 -17.21
CA HIS A 15 -19.69 12.38 -16.20
C HIS A 15 -18.16 12.54 -16.36
N PRO A 16 -17.68 13.05 -17.52
CA PRO A 16 -16.25 13.04 -17.85
C PRO A 16 -15.41 13.90 -16.90
N VAL A 17 -15.93 15.02 -16.41
CA VAL A 17 -15.22 15.90 -15.47
C VAL A 17 -14.98 15.20 -14.13
N GLN A 18 -16.00 14.51 -13.62
CA GLN A 18 -15.92 13.77 -12.36
C GLN A 18 -15.01 12.55 -12.50
N ALA A 19 -15.12 11.82 -13.62
CA ALA A 19 -14.26 10.68 -13.91
C ALA A 19 -12.79 11.10 -14.00
N GLN A 20 -12.49 12.21 -14.68
CA GLN A 20 -11.14 12.78 -14.75
C GLN A 20 -10.64 13.18 -13.36
N LEU A 21 -11.45 13.88 -12.57
CA LEU A 21 -11.07 14.30 -11.22
C LEU A 21 -10.73 13.09 -10.33
N ILE A 22 -11.52 12.01 -10.39
CA ILE A 22 -11.23 10.78 -9.66
C ILE A 22 -9.88 10.19 -10.10
N GLY A 23 -9.63 10.13 -11.41
CA GLY A 23 -8.37 9.63 -11.96
C GLY A 23 -7.16 10.49 -11.54
N GLU A 24 -7.31 11.80 -11.55
CA GLU A 24 -6.27 12.75 -11.13
C GLU A 24 -5.95 12.61 -9.63
N GLN A 25 -6.98 12.54 -8.78
CA GLN A 25 -6.78 12.37 -7.33
C GLN A 25 -6.16 11.01 -7.00
N GLY A 26 -6.61 9.93 -7.66
CA GLY A 26 -6.01 8.60 -7.50
C GLY A 26 -4.55 8.56 -7.93
N SER A 27 -4.24 9.16 -9.09
CA SER A 27 -2.86 9.26 -9.60
C SER A 27 -1.97 10.15 -8.73
N ARG A 28 -2.55 11.19 -8.11
CA ARG A 28 -1.82 12.02 -7.13
C ARG A 28 -1.51 11.22 -5.87
N PHE A 29 -2.49 10.53 -5.30
CA PHE A 29 -2.29 9.68 -4.13
C PHE A 29 -1.19 8.63 -4.34
N VAL A 30 -1.19 7.91 -5.47
CA VAL A 30 -0.15 6.91 -5.75
C VAL A 30 1.25 7.54 -5.82
N ARG A 31 1.38 8.74 -6.39
CA ARG A 31 2.68 9.42 -6.54
C ARG A 31 3.18 10.03 -5.23
N GLU A 32 2.27 10.58 -4.43
CA GLU A 32 2.61 11.37 -3.24
C GLU A 32 2.61 10.53 -1.96
N GLU A 33 1.66 9.59 -1.82
CA GLU A 33 1.42 8.84 -0.57
C GLU A 33 1.83 7.36 -0.67
N LEU A 34 2.16 6.86 -1.87
CA LEU A 34 2.67 5.49 -2.10
C LEU A 34 4.04 5.50 -2.80
N SER A 35 4.89 6.46 -2.45
CA SER A 35 6.29 6.46 -2.88
C SER A 35 7.06 5.28 -2.27
N MET A 36 8.17 4.89 -2.89
CA MET A 36 9.03 3.82 -2.35
C MET A 36 9.57 4.14 -0.97
N ASP A 37 9.84 5.41 -0.68
CA ASP A 37 10.25 5.90 0.64
C ASP A 37 9.21 5.53 1.71
N TYR A 38 7.92 5.83 1.46
CA TYR A 38 6.84 5.47 2.39
C TYR A 38 6.64 3.95 2.50
N VAL A 39 6.87 3.19 1.44
CA VAL A 39 6.81 1.72 1.48
C VAL A 39 7.91 1.17 2.40
N TYR A 40 9.15 1.63 2.24
CA TYR A 40 10.27 1.18 3.06
C TYR A 40 10.12 1.62 4.53
N ASP A 41 9.67 2.86 4.76
CA ASP A 41 9.37 3.37 6.09
C ASP A 41 8.29 2.52 6.79
N TYR A 42 7.21 2.19 6.07
CA TYR A 42 6.16 1.33 6.59
C TYR A 42 6.65 -0.08 6.91
N MET A 43 7.47 -0.68 6.03
CA MET A 43 8.07 -2.00 6.27
C MET A 43 8.95 -2.00 7.52
N MET A 44 9.79 -0.98 7.68
CA MET A 44 10.66 -0.85 8.86
C MET A 44 9.84 -0.64 10.14
N HIS A 45 8.82 0.23 10.10
CA HIS A 45 7.91 0.44 11.21
C HIS A 45 7.25 -0.88 11.65
N LEU A 46 6.67 -1.63 10.70
CA LEU A 46 6.00 -2.91 10.98
C LEU A 46 6.95 -3.93 11.63
N LEU A 47 8.17 -4.09 11.08
CA LEU A 47 9.15 -5.01 11.63
C LEU A 47 9.60 -4.61 13.04
N THR A 48 9.74 -3.30 13.29
CA THR A 48 10.14 -2.75 14.60
C THR A 48 9.07 -3.01 15.65
N GLU A 49 7.81 -2.63 15.37
CA GLU A 49 6.69 -2.84 16.29
C GLU A 49 6.46 -4.33 16.56
N TYR A 50 6.52 -5.17 15.51
CA TYR A 50 6.38 -6.62 15.67
C TYR A 50 7.51 -7.24 16.50
N ALA A 51 8.76 -6.80 16.30
CA ALA A 51 9.90 -7.27 17.09
C ALA A 51 9.72 -6.93 18.58
N GLY A 52 9.09 -5.79 18.91
CA GLY A 52 8.73 -5.41 20.27
C GLY A 52 7.74 -6.35 20.97
N LEU A 53 6.95 -7.12 20.21
CA LEU A 53 5.99 -8.10 20.76
C LEU A 53 6.63 -9.44 21.12
N LEU A 54 7.88 -9.68 20.71
CA LEU A 54 8.54 -10.97 20.92
C LEU A 54 8.79 -11.23 22.41
N ARG A 55 8.26 -12.37 22.90
CA ARG A 55 8.40 -12.80 24.29
C ARG A 55 9.61 -13.72 24.53
N TYR A 56 10.49 -13.83 23.55
CA TYR A 56 11.69 -14.67 23.59
C TYR A 56 12.86 -13.93 22.94
N LYS A 57 14.08 -14.37 23.27
CA LYS A 57 15.29 -13.86 22.62
C LYS A 57 15.51 -14.60 21.29
N PRO A 58 15.47 -13.92 20.13
CA PRO A 58 15.74 -14.56 18.85
C PRO A 58 17.16 -15.16 18.81
N ALA A 59 17.29 -16.31 18.16
CA ALA A 59 18.56 -16.97 17.89
C ALA A 59 18.59 -17.41 16.42
N VAL A 60 19.78 -17.40 15.81
CA VAL A 60 19.96 -17.83 14.42
C VAL A 60 19.81 -19.36 14.34
N PRO A 61 18.87 -19.89 13.54
CA PRO A 61 18.75 -21.33 13.34
C PRO A 61 19.96 -21.93 12.61
N GLU A 62 20.33 -23.18 12.90
CA GLU A 62 21.50 -23.85 12.28
C GLU A 62 21.42 -23.93 10.74
N LYS A 63 20.20 -23.95 10.18
CA LYS A 63 19.95 -24.04 8.74
C LYS A 63 19.68 -22.68 8.09
N ALA A 64 19.87 -21.59 8.81
CA ALA A 64 19.69 -20.25 8.25
C ALA A 64 20.74 -20.01 7.16
N VAL A 65 20.29 -19.46 6.03
CA VAL A 65 21.16 -19.00 4.96
C VAL A 65 21.19 -17.47 5.05
N GLU A 66 22.38 -16.91 5.12
CA GLU A 66 22.56 -15.45 5.11
C GLU A 66 22.16 -14.88 3.74
N ILE A 67 21.38 -13.81 3.78
CA ILE A 67 20.98 -13.06 2.60
C ILE A 67 21.68 -11.69 2.68
N CYS A 68 22.64 -11.46 1.79
CA CYS A 68 23.27 -10.15 1.57
C CYS A 68 22.59 -9.42 0.41
N THR A 69 22.72 -8.09 0.34
CA THR A 69 22.12 -7.27 -0.74
C THR A 69 22.52 -7.76 -2.12
N GLU A 70 23.78 -8.18 -2.29
CA GLU A 70 24.30 -8.73 -3.54
C GLU A 70 23.63 -10.06 -3.89
N SER A 71 23.32 -10.90 -2.88
CA SER A 71 22.69 -12.21 -3.08
C SER A 71 21.21 -12.11 -3.46
N VAL A 72 20.52 -11.03 -3.07
CA VAL A 72 19.12 -10.76 -3.44
C VAL A 72 19.03 -10.33 -4.90
N ALA A 73 19.94 -9.47 -5.34
CA ALA A 73 19.91 -8.94 -6.70
C ALA A 73 20.55 -9.87 -7.75
N CYS A 74 21.48 -10.74 -7.33
CA CYS A 74 22.19 -11.68 -8.21
C CYS A 74 21.30 -12.59 -9.08
N PRO A 75 20.21 -13.20 -8.58
CA PRO A 75 19.36 -14.06 -9.39
C PRO A 75 18.47 -13.30 -10.39
N ALA A 76 18.30 -11.98 -10.23
CA ALA A 76 17.44 -11.20 -11.12
C ALA A 76 18.11 -10.88 -12.45
N GLN A 77 17.30 -10.88 -13.51
CA GLN A 77 17.76 -10.67 -14.87
C GLN A 77 17.10 -9.44 -15.49
N SER A 78 17.82 -8.77 -16.39
CA SER A 78 17.33 -7.66 -17.20
C SER A 78 16.74 -6.52 -16.35
N LEU A 79 15.57 -5.99 -16.73
CA LEU A 79 14.91 -4.84 -16.12
C LEU A 79 14.70 -5.00 -14.61
N HIS A 80 14.43 -6.21 -14.12
CA HIS A 80 14.26 -6.46 -12.69
C HIS A 80 15.54 -6.18 -11.88
N ARG A 81 16.71 -6.49 -12.45
CA ARG A 81 17.99 -6.22 -11.82
C ARG A 81 18.25 -4.72 -11.79
N ASP A 82 17.99 -4.04 -12.90
CA ASP A 82 18.19 -2.58 -13.02
C ASP A 82 17.27 -1.85 -12.03
N CYS A 83 15.99 -2.20 -11.97
CA CYS A 83 15.06 -1.63 -10.99
C CYS A 83 15.47 -1.88 -9.54
N MET A 84 15.94 -3.09 -9.19
CA MET A 84 16.40 -3.37 -7.83
C MET A 84 17.67 -2.62 -7.46
N MET A 85 18.57 -2.40 -8.41
CA MET A 85 19.79 -1.61 -8.19
C MET A 85 19.46 -0.12 -8.06
N ASP A 86 18.55 0.39 -8.90
CA ASP A 86 18.08 1.77 -8.84
C ASP A 86 17.30 2.08 -7.56
N SER A 87 16.56 1.09 -7.01
CA SER A 87 15.83 1.21 -5.75
C SER A 87 16.65 0.81 -4.52
N MET A 88 17.95 0.52 -4.68
CA MET A 88 18.80 0.10 -3.57
C MET A 88 19.14 1.31 -2.70
N GLU A 89 18.67 1.28 -1.45
CA GLU A 89 19.01 2.32 -0.50
C GLU A 89 20.50 2.27 -0.14
N SER A 90 21.21 3.36 -0.46
CA SER A 90 22.66 3.48 -0.27
C SER A 90 23.02 4.09 1.09
N HIS A 91 22.03 4.61 1.80
CA HIS A 91 22.20 5.27 3.08
C HIS A 91 21.15 4.75 4.08
N VAL A 92 21.58 4.58 5.34
CA VAL A 92 20.62 4.51 6.43
C VAL A 92 19.99 5.88 6.53
N ALA A 93 18.71 5.99 6.21
CA ALA A 93 17.92 7.20 6.41
C ALA A 93 18.17 7.71 7.84
N GLY A 94 18.83 8.87 7.97
CA GLY A 94 19.05 9.55 9.25
C GLY A 94 17.78 10.25 9.77
N PHE A 95 16.62 9.87 9.23
CA PHE A 95 15.33 10.41 9.59
C PHE A 95 14.77 9.61 10.77
N ASP A 96 14.13 10.31 11.70
CA ASP A 96 13.36 9.66 12.75
C ASP A 96 12.31 8.75 12.10
N LEU A 97 12.08 7.58 12.70
CA LEU A 97 11.04 6.65 12.26
C LEU A 97 9.72 7.42 12.09
N CYS A 98 9.11 7.30 10.91
CA CYS A 98 7.79 7.86 10.67
C CYS A 98 6.83 7.35 11.77
N THR A 99 6.19 8.28 12.48
CA THR A 99 5.13 7.93 13.43
C THR A 99 3.87 7.73 12.62
N LEU A 100 3.44 6.48 12.45
CA LEU A 100 2.15 6.20 11.85
C LEU A 100 1.04 6.92 12.64
N PRO A 101 0.00 7.44 11.96
CA PRO A 101 -1.16 7.95 12.65
C PRO A 101 -1.74 6.86 13.56
N PRO A 102 -2.35 7.24 14.69
CA PRO A 102 -2.98 6.28 15.57
C PRO A 102 -4.01 5.46 14.78
N PRO A 103 -4.22 4.17 15.15
CA PRO A 103 -5.26 3.38 14.54
C PRO A 103 -6.62 4.05 14.75
N PHE A 104 -7.53 3.87 13.80
CA PHE A 104 -8.91 4.30 13.96
C PHE A 104 -9.49 3.72 15.24
N THR A 105 -10.30 4.51 15.95
CA THR A 105 -11.08 3.97 17.06
C THR A 105 -12.14 3.00 16.52
N ASP A 106 -12.67 2.13 17.38
CA ASP A 106 -13.75 1.22 16.99
C ASP A 106 -14.97 2.00 16.47
N GLU A 107 -15.24 3.18 17.02
CA GLU A 107 -16.31 4.07 16.56
C GLU A 107 -16.02 4.65 15.17
N GLU A 108 -14.80 5.11 14.91
CA GLU A 108 -14.39 5.63 13.60
C GLU A 108 -14.43 4.54 12.54
N ALA A 109 -13.86 3.36 12.83
CA ALA A 109 -13.87 2.21 11.94
C ALA A 109 -15.31 1.78 11.60
N LYS A 110 -16.19 1.75 12.61
CA LYS A 110 -17.60 1.44 12.41
C LYS A 110 -18.30 2.51 11.56
N ALA A 111 -18.05 3.79 11.81
CA ALA A 111 -18.65 4.87 11.03
C ALA A 111 -18.23 4.82 9.55
N ILE A 112 -16.98 4.46 9.27
CA ILE A 112 -16.47 4.24 7.90
C ILE A 112 -17.22 3.08 7.24
N ALA A 113 -17.31 1.94 7.93
CA ALA A 113 -17.99 0.74 7.41
C ALA A 113 -19.49 0.97 7.17
N ASP A 114 -20.18 1.65 8.09
CA ASP A 114 -21.60 1.98 7.97
C ASP A 114 -21.84 2.89 6.75
N ARG A 115 -20.97 3.88 6.55
CA ARG A 115 -21.04 4.79 5.39
C ARG A 115 -20.78 4.04 4.08
N GLU A 116 -19.80 3.14 4.04
CA GLU A 116 -19.50 2.33 2.87
C GLU A 116 -20.70 1.46 2.49
N ALA A 117 -21.30 0.77 3.46
CA ALA A 117 -22.50 -0.04 3.25
C ALA A 117 -23.69 0.80 2.73
N GLU A 118 -23.88 2.01 3.26
CA GLU A 118 -24.92 2.92 2.78
C GLU A 118 -24.71 3.31 1.30
N VAL A 119 -23.47 3.64 0.92
CA VAL A 119 -23.12 4.01 -0.45
C VAL A 119 -23.29 2.83 -1.39
N LEU A 120 -22.81 1.65 -1.04
CA LEU A 120 -22.97 0.43 -1.85
C LEU A 120 -24.45 0.14 -2.12
N ARG A 121 -25.30 0.21 -1.10
CA ARG A 121 -26.75 0.00 -1.27
C ARG A 121 -27.39 1.05 -2.20
N LYS A 122 -26.88 2.28 -2.22
CA LYS A 122 -27.36 3.32 -3.17
C LYS A 122 -26.92 2.99 -4.59
N VAL A 123 -25.68 2.55 -4.77
CA VAL A 123 -25.15 2.16 -6.08
C VAL A 123 -25.91 0.97 -6.65
N GLU A 124 -26.16 -0.07 -5.86
CA GLU A 124 -26.97 -1.24 -6.29
C GLU A 124 -28.34 -0.82 -6.84
N LYS A 125 -29.02 0.11 -6.16
CA LYS A 125 -30.31 0.65 -6.62
C LYS A 125 -30.22 1.51 -7.88
N MET A 126 -29.05 2.07 -8.18
CA MET A 126 -28.82 2.83 -9.41
C MET A 126 -28.43 1.92 -10.57
N GLU A 127 -27.84 0.76 -10.28
CA GLU A 127 -27.56 -0.28 -11.26
C GLU A 127 -28.85 -0.98 -11.72
N ASP A 128 -29.83 -1.15 -10.83
CA ASP A 128 -31.16 -1.72 -11.09
C ASP A 128 -32.07 -0.91 -12.02
#